data_AF-A0AAE1DG97-F1
#
_entry.id   AF-A0AAE1DG97-F1
#
_cell.length_a   1.000
_cell.length_b   1.000
_cell.length_c   1.000
_cell.angle_alpha   90.00
_cell.angle_beta   90.00
_cell.angle_gamma   90.00
#
_symmetry.space_group_name_H-M   'P 1'
#
loop_
_entity.id
_entity.type
_entity.pdbx_description
1 polymer ?
#
loop_
_entity_poly.entity_id
_entity_poly.type
_entity_poly.pdbx_seq_one_letter_code
_entity_poly.pdbx_strand_id
1 'polypeptide(L)'
;MFSKPEPKKLLIHLLGKTGTGKSSTGNTILGRRSFRCELSTSGVTNEIQFETGYLGTREMQVVDGPGLVDEHTGVNEYSMEVVKKVVEDNKDNVHVFLMIRRLEIFSWLMTLP
;
A
#
# COMPACT_ATOMS: atom_id res chain seq x y z
N MET A 1 24.77 -29.31 -10.72
CA MET A 1 23.30 -29.26 -10.56
C MET A 1 22.89 -27.81 -10.60
N PHE A 2 22.11 -27.38 -11.59
CA PHE A 2 21.53 -26.03 -11.59
C PHE A 2 20.31 -26.05 -10.67
N SER A 3 20.30 -25.24 -9.62
CA SER A 3 19.10 -25.02 -8.83
C SER A 3 18.05 -24.38 -9.73
N LYS A 4 16.82 -24.88 -9.66
CA LYS A 4 15.68 -24.20 -10.30
C LYS A 4 15.57 -22.81 -9.67
N PRO A 5 15.43 -21.73 -10.47
CA PRO A 5 15.28 -20.40 -9.89
C PRO A 5 14.06 -20.37 -8.98
N GLU A 6 14.23 -19.83 -7.78
CA GLU A 6 13.15 -19.54 -6.84
C GLU A 6 12.06 -18.73 -7.57
N PRO A 7 10.78 -19.09 -7.42
CA PRO A 7 9.70 -18.36 -8.07
C PRO A 7 9.65 -16.92 -7.54
N LYS A 8 9.63 -15.94 -8.44
CA LYS A 8 9.56 -14.51 -8.10
C LYS A 8 8.34 -14.21 -7.22
N LYS A 9 8.55 -13.62 -6.04
CA LYS A 9 7.45 -13.15 -5.18
C LYS A 9 6.71 -11.96 -5.81
N LEU A 10 5.48 -11.73 -5.35
CA LEU A 10 4.69 -10.54 -5.64
C LEU A 10 4.91 -9.49 -4.56
N LEU A 11 5.19 -8.24 -4.92
CA LEU A 11 5.20 -7.11 -4.00
C LEU A 11 4.04 -6.18 -4.36
N ILE A 12 3.06 -6.08 -3.46
CA ILE A 12 1.90 -5.21 -3.62
C ILE A 12 2.12 -3.93 -2.81
N HIS A 13 2.37 -2.83 -3.52
CA HIS A 13 2.57 -1.50 -2.96
C HIS A 13 1.23 -0.81 -2.81
N LEU A 14 0.83 -0.51 -1.58
CA LEU A 14 -0.39 0.24 -1.30
C LEU A 14 -0.08 1.73 -1.35
N LEU A 15 -0.62 2.41 -2.34
CA LEU A 15 -0.38 3.84 -2.59
C LEU A 15 -1.65 4.64 -2.32
N GLY A 16 -1.51 5.90 -1.90
CA GLY A 16 -2.65 6.81 -1.68
C GLY A 16 -2.46 7.70 -0.47
N LYS A 17 -3.39 8.64 -0.28
CA LYS A 17 -3.36 9.63 0.81
C LYS A 17 -3.42 8.96 2.19
N THR A 18 -2.89 9.63 3.20
CA THR A 18 -3.05 9.20 4.59
C THR A 18 -4.54 9.12 4.94
N GLY A 19 -4.95 8.06 5.65
CA GLY A 19 -6.35 7.84 6.03
C GLY A 19 -7.26 7.23 4.95
N THR A 20 -6.79 7.01 3.71
CA THR A 20 -7.64 6.39 2.67
C THR A 20 -7.94 4.90 2.88
N GLY A 21 -7.30 4.27 3.87
CA GLY A 21 -7.56 2.88 4.25
C GLY A 21 -6.53 1.88 3.75
N LYS A 22 -5.32 2.31 3.34
CA LYS A 22 -4.23 1.44 2.87
C LYS A 22 -4.00 0.23 3.78
N SER A 23 -3.69 0.45 5.05
CA SER A 23 -3.44 -0.62 6.04
C SER A 23 -4.63 -1.60 6.15
N SER A 24 -5.86 -1.09 6.11
CA SER A 24 -7.08 -1.92 6.16
C SER A 24 -7.24 -2.77 4.90
N THR A 25 -6.93 -2.20 3.73
CA THR A 25 -6.89 -2.93 2.47
C THR A 25 -5.82 -4.01 2.52
N GLY A 26 -4.63 -3.72 3.08
CA GLY A 26 -3.57 -4.70 3.27
C GLY A 26 -4.01 -5.90 4.11
N ASN A 27 -4.69 -5.65 5.23
CA ASN A 27 -5.28 -6.71 6.05
C ASN A 27 -6.33 -7.54 5.29
N THR A 28 -7.13 -6.88 4.44
CA THR A 28 -8.12 -7.56 3.60
C THR A 28 -7.43 -8.46 2.57
N ILE A 29 -6.39 -7.96 1.91
CA ILE A 29 -5.58 -8.73 0.94
C ILE A 29 -4.93 -9.95 1.61
N LEU A 30 -4.43 -9.80 2.84
CA LEU A 30 -3.79 -10.89 3.58
C LEU A 30 -4.78 -11.84 4.26
N GLY A 31 -6.07 -11.50 4.31
CA GLY A 31 -7.10 -12.27 5.01
C GLY A 31 -6.94 -12.30 6.54
N ARG A 32 -6.12 -11.43 7.12
CA ARG A 32 -5.84 -11.38 8.56
C ARG A 32 -5.47 -9.96 9.02
N ARG A 33 -5.55 -9.71 10.33
CA ARG A 33 -5.10 -8.44 10.93
C ARG A 33 -3.60 -8.48 11.18
N SER A 34 -2.83 -7.94 10.24
CA SER A 34 -1.37 -7.85 10.27
C SER A 34 -0.89 -6.41 10.47
N PHE A 35 -1.43 -5.47 9.69
CA PHE A 35 -1.16 -4.04 9.83
C PHE A 35 -2.02 -3.40 10.93
N ARG A 36 -1.43 -2.48 11.70
CA ARG A 36 -2.16 -1.66 12.67
C ARG A 36 -3.01 -0.62 11.93
N CYS A 37 -4.34 -0.70 12.09
CA CYS A 37 -5.30 0.17 11.41
C CYS A 37 -6.12 0.95 12.44
N GLU A 38 -5.50 1.88 13.17
CA GLU A 38 -6.22 2.74 14.12
C GLU A 38 -6.55 4.09 13.47
N LEU A 39 -7.74 4.61 13.77
CA LEU A 39 -8.16 5.97 13.41
C LEU A 39 -7.41 6.97 14.32
N SER A 40 -6.11 7.18 14.12
CA SER A 40 -5.38 8.21 14.84
C SER A 40 -5.50 9.56 14.11
N THR A 41 -5.79 10.62 14.86
CA THR A 41 -5.69 12.02 14.43
C THR A 41 -4.24 12.48 14.33
N SER A 42 -3.31 11.75 14.95
CA SER A 42 -1.86 11.84 14.80
C SER A 42 -1.39 11.00 13.62
N GLY A 43 -1.89 11.33 12.43
CA GLY A 43 -1.69 10.51 11.25
C GLY A 43 -0.24 10.53 10.77
N VAL A 44 0.60 9.60 11.21
CA VAL A 44 1.73 9.14 10.39
C VAL A 44 2.17 7.72 10.78
N THR A 45 1.94 6.75 9.91
CA THR A 45 2.90 5.65 9.75
C THR A 45 4.12 6.27 9.09
N ASN A 46 5.14 6.64 9.88
CA ASN A 46 6.42 7.15 9.37
C ASN A 46 7.30 6.04 8.79
N GLU A 47 6.88 4.79 8.91
CA GLU A 47 7.67 3.61 8.58
C GLU A 47 6.95 2.78 7.51
N ILE A 48 7.72 2.16 6.62
CA ILE A 48 7.21 1.11 5.74
C ILE A 48 6.99 -0.14 6.57
N GLN A 49 5.85 -0.80 6.36
CA GLN A 49 5.56 -2.11 6.92
C GLN A 49 5.42 -3.13 5.80
N PHE A 50 6.00 -4.30 6.02
CA PHE A 50 5.95 -5.43 5.10
C PHE A 50 5.28 -6.61 5.78
N GLU A 51 4.28 -7.16 5.12
CA GLU A 51 3.57 -8.33 5.64
C GLU A 51 3.44 -9.39 4.55
N THR A 52 3.90 -10.59 4.88
CA THR A 52 3.94 -11.72 3.94
C THR A 52 2.64 -12.53 3.95
N GLY A 53 2.18 -12.95 2.79
CA GLY A 53 1.09 -13.87 2.57
C GLY A 53 1.35 -14.74 1.34
N TYR A 54 0.35 -15.53 0.95
CA TYR A 54 0.46 -16.43 -0.19
C TYR A 54 -0.78 -16.31 -1.09
N LEU A 55 -0.54 -16.22 -2.40
CA LEU A 55 -1.58 -16.36 -3.42
C LEU A 55 -1.40 -17.73 -4.08
N GLY A 56 -2.17 -18.72 -3.62
CA GLY A 56 -1.91 -20.12 -3.96
C GLY A 56 -0.56 -20.56 -3.38
N THR A 57 0.36 -21.02 -4.24
CA THR A 57 1.73 -21.39 -3.84
C THR A 57 2.74 -20.26 -3.98
N ARG A 58 2.32 -19.09 -4.47
CA ARG A 58 3.22 -17.96 -4.73
C ARG A 58 3.27 -17.03 -3.52
N GLU A 59 4.47 -16.75 -3.03
CA GLU A 59 4.69 -15.77 -1.97
C GLU A 59 4.31 -14.35 -2.45
N MET A 60 3.65 -13.61 -1.57
CA MET A 60 3.24 -12.23 -1.76
C MET A 60 3.63 -11.42 -0.53
N GLN A 61 4.20 -10.24 -0.72
CA GLN A 61 4.39 -9.25 0.33
C GLN A 61 3.52 -8.03 0.04
N VAL A 62 2.75 -7.62 1.03
CA VAL A 62 2.02 -6.36 1.00
C VAL A 62 2.90 -5.30 1.66
N VAL A 63 3.06 -4.17 1.00
CA VAL A 63 3.87 -3.03 1.42
C VAL A 63 2.92 -1.89 1.75
N ASP A 64 2.81 -1.57 3.04
CA ASP A 64 2.08 -0.40 3.53
C ASP A 64 3.07 0.67 3.98
N GLY A 65 2.71 1.94 3.83
CA GLY A 65 3.63 3.02 4.13
C GLY A 65 2.96 4.38 4.22
N PRO A 66 3.76 5.46 4.35
CA PRO A 66 3.25 6.82 4.44
C PRO A 66 2.40 7.21 3.21
N GLY A 67 1.58 8.24 3.37
CA GLY A 67 0.74 8.73 2.27
C GLY A 67 1.56 9.27 1.11
N LEU A 68 1.50 8.61 -0.06
CA LEU A 68 2.25 9.04 -1.26
C LEU A 68 1.71 10.33 -1.88
N VAL A 69 0.41 10.62 -1.71
CA VAL A 69 -0.26 11.75 -2.34
C VAL A 69 -1.01 12.54 -1.29
N ASP A 70 -0.85 13.85 -1.31
CA ASP A 70 -1.64 14.81 -0.57
C ASP A 70 -2.38 15.73 -1.54
N GLU A 71 -3.61 16.10 -1.20
CA GLU A 71 -4.47 16.91 -2.09
C GLU A 71 -4.08 18.40 -2.09
N HIS A 72 -3.33 18.86 -1.09
CA HIS A 72 -2.88 20.25 -0.95
C HIS A 72 -1.44 20.43 -1.40
N THR A 73 -0.59 19.42 -1.20
CA THR A 73 0.87 19.52 -1.47
C THR A 73 1.36 18.63 -2.62
N GLY A 74 0.51 17.76 -3.17
CA GLY A 74 0.87 16.91 -4.30
C GLY A 74 1.56 15.61 -3.89
N VAL A 75 2.57 15.16 -4.65
CA VAL A 75 3.30 13.92 -4.35
C VAL A 75 4.25 14.15 -3.17
N ASN A 76 4.20 13.25 -2.19
CA ASN A 76 5.13 13.26 -1.07
C ASN A 76 6.48 12.66 -1.49
N GLU A 77 7.49 13.52 -1.65
CA GLU A 77 8.83 13.13 -2.13
C GLU A 77 9.50 12.07 -1.25
N TYR A 78 9.37 12.18 0.09
CA TYR A 78 9.90 11.18 1.02
C TYR A 78 9.27 9.80 0.77
N SER A 79 7.95 9.75 0.63
CA SER A 79 7.22 8.51 0.35
C SER A 79 7.61 7.92 -1.01
N MET A 80 7.86 8.78 -2.00
CA MET A 80 8.32 8.35 -3.32
C MET A 80 9.72 7.74 -3.26
N GLU A 81 10.65 8.37 -2.53
CA GLU A 81 12.01 7.86 -2.36
C GLU A 81 12.03 6.51 -1.64
N VAL A 82 11.18 6.41 -0.62
CA VAL A 82 10.92 5.18 0.11
C VAL A 82 10.42 4.06 -0.82
N VAL A 83 9.43 4.32 -1.68
CA VAL A 83 8.92 3.33 -2.66
C VAL A 83 10.01 2.95 -3.67
N LYS A 84 10.76 3.92 -4.21
CA LYS A 84 11.87 3.66 -5.14
C LYS A 84 12.91 2.72 -4.54
N LYS A 85 13.30 2.97 -3.29
CA LYS A 85 14.25 2.11 -2.58
C LYS A 85 13.74 0.66 -2.47
N VAL A 86 12.48 0.46 -2.11
CA VAL A 86 11.89 -0.89 -2.04
C VAL A 86 11.87 -1.57 -3.41
N VAL A 87 11.61 -0.81 -4.47
CA VAL A 87 11.65 -1.31 -5.86
C VAL A 87 13.07 -1.75 -6.23
N GLU A 88 14.08 -0.92 -5.95
CA GLU A 88 15.47 -1.23 -6.25
C GLU A 88 15.98 -2.45 -5.46
N ASP A 89 15.70 -2.49 -4.15
CA ASP A 89 16.08 -3.59 -3.26
C ASP A 89 15.41 -4.93 -3.64
N ASN A 90 14.31 -4.89 -4.40
CA ASN A 90 13.54 -6.08 -4.80
C ASN A 90 13.38 -6.22 -6.32
N LYS A 91 14.28 -5.61 -7.13
CA LYS A 91 14.16 -5.48 -8.59
C LYS A 91 13.89 -6.76 -9.38
N ASP A 92 14.28 -7.92 -8.86
CA ASP A 92 14.08 -9.21 -9.52
C ASP A 92 12.67 -9.78 -9.32
N ASN A 93 11.86 -9.17 -8.45
CA ASN A 93 10.50 -9.60 -8.12
C ASN A 93 9.45 -8.88 -8.97
N VAL A 94 8.18 -9.27 -8.81
CA VAL A 94 7.08 -8.67 -9.55
C VAL A 94 6.38 -7.62 -8.69
N HIS A 95 6.36 -6.37 -9.16
CA HIS A 95 5.78 -5.23 -8.45
C HIS A 95 4.36 -4.95 -8.96
N VAL A 96 3.43 -4.77 -8.03
CA VAL A 96 2.05 -4.34 -8.28
C VAL A 96 1.80 -3.08 -7.47
N PHE A 97 1.35 -2.02 -8.12
CA PHE A 97 1.02 -0.75 -7.44
C PHE A 97 -0.50 -0.61 -7.36
N LEU A 98 -1.05 -0.59 -6.16
CA LEU A 98 -2.48 -0.49 -5.91
C LEU A 98 -2.82 0.89 -5.32
N MET A 99 -3.51 1.71 -6.10
CA MET A 99 -3.92 3.05 -5.68
C MET A 99 -5.22 3.00 -4.88
N ILE A 100 -5.15 3.42 -3.62
CA ILE A 100 -6.27 3.40 -2.66
C ILE A 100 -6.89 4.79 -2.55
N ARG A 101 -8.17 4.87 -2.89
CA ARG A 101 -9.01 6.08 -2.80
C ARG A 101 -10.27 5.75 -2.01
N ARG A 102 -10.71 6.68 -1.16
CA ARG A 102 -12.08 6.63 -0.62
C ARG A 102 -13.04 7.05 -1.71
N LEU A 103 -14.19 6.38 -1.78
CA LEU A 103 -15.30 6.83 -2.60
C LEU A 103 -15.97 8.00 -1.87
N GLU A 104 -15.89 9.18 -2.47
CA GLU A 104 -16.64 10.35 -2.04
C GLU A 104 -18.04 10.23 -2.65
N ILE A 105 -19.09 10.18 -1.83
CA ILE A 105 -20.45 10.37 -2.31
C ILE A 105 -20.63 11.88 -2.46
N PHE A 106 -20.54 12.38 -3.70
CA PHE A 106 -20.91 13.77 -3.97
C PHE A 106 -22.40 13.92 -3.68
N SER A 107 -22.72 14.58 -2.56
CA SER A 107 -24.09 14.93 -2.22
C SER A 107 -24.57 16.08 -3.12
N TRP A 108 -24.84 15.77 -4.40
CA TRP A 108 -25.52 16.68 -5.32
C TRP A 108 -26.98 16.99 -4.91
N LEU A 109 -27.53 16.28 -3.91
CA LEU A 109 -28.94 16.40 -3.51
C LEU A 109 -29.22 17.39 -2.36
N MET A 110 -28.22 18.12 -1.85
CA MET A 110 -28.43 19.07 -0.73
C MET A 110 -28.37 20.54 -1.16
N THR A 111 -28.34 20.84 -2.47
CA THR A 111 -28.33 22.22 -2.99
C THR A 111 -29.35 22.44 -4.12
N LEU A 112 -30.48 21.74 -4.09
CA LEU A 112 -31.66 22.23 -4.80
C LEU A 112 -32.37 23.23 -3.86
N PRO A 113 -32.64 24.47 -4.34
CA PRO A 113 -33.31 25.50 -3.53
C PRO A 113 -34.73 25.10 -3.12
#